data_AF-A0A562WP12-F1
#
_entry.id   AF-A0A562WP12-F1
#
_cell.length_a   1.000
_cell.length_b   1.000
_cell.length_c   1.000
_cell.angle_alpha   90.00
_cell.angle_beta   90.00
_cell.angle_gamma   90.00
#
_symmetry.space_group_name_H-M   'P 1'
#
loop_
_entity.id
_entity.type
_entity.pdbx_description
1 polymer ?
#
loop_
_entity_poly.entity_id
_entity_poly.type
_entity_poly.pdbx_seq_one_letter_code
_entity_poly.pdbx_strand_id
1 'polypeptide(L)' 'MSKAVGPAVVRNRVRRQLRHLVRERLAVLPEGSTLVVRALPAAAGASYARLGADLDAAVASARMPRSRRSR' A
#
# COMPACT_ATOMS: atom_id res chain seq x y z
N MET A 1 -0.88 -5.41 9.96
CA MET A 1 -0.09 -6.12 8.93
C MET A 1 0.05 -7.57 9.30
N SER A 2 -0.09 -8.48 8.33
CA SER A 2 -0.02 -9.93 8.56
C SER A 2 1.32 -10.36 9.17
N LYS A 3 1.32 -11.40 10.00
CA LYS A 3 2.55 -12.06 10.50
C LYS A 3 3.42 -12.59 9.35
N ALA A 4 2.81 -12.90 8.20
CA ALA A 4 3.49 -13.40 7.01
C ALA A 4 4.47 -12.40 6.37
N VAL A 5 4.41 -11.11 6.72
CA VAL A 5 5.37 -10.08 6.26
C VAL A 5 6.70 -10.17 7.05
N GLY A 6 6.73 -10.90 8.16
CA GLY A 6 7.94 -11.10 8.96
C GLY A 6 7.85 -10.48 10.36
N PRO A 7 9.00 -10.37 11.06
CA PRO A 7 9.05 -9.94 12.46
C PRO A 7 8.53 -8.51 12.64
N ALA A 8 8.20 -8.15 13.89
CA ALA A 8 7.59 -6.85 14.20
C ALA A 8 8.42 -5.65 13.69
N VAL A 9 9.74 -5.73 13.76
CA VAL A 9 10.66 -4.67 13.30
C VAL A 9 10.54 -4.44 11.79
N VAL A 10 10.52 -5.51 11.00
CA VAL A 10 10.36 -5.45 9.53
C VAL A 10 8.97 -4.89 9.19
N ARG A 11 7.90 -5.40 9.81
CA ARG A 11 6.53 -4.88 9.61
C ARG A 11 6.42 -3.40 9.97
N ASN A 12 7.06 -2.96 11.05
CA ASN A 12 7.06 -1.56 11.47
C ASN A 12 7.87 -0.67 10.53
N ARG A 13 9.00 -1.16 9.99
CA ARG A 13 9.77 -0.48 8.94
C ARG A 13 8.92 -0.26 7.69
N VAL A 14 8.33 -1.32 7.15
CA VAL A 14 7.47 -1.24 5.95
C VAL A 14 6.28 -0.32 6.21
N ARG A 15 5.62 -0.44 7.37
CA ARG A 15 4.52 0.47 7.77
C ARG A 15 4.96 1.94 7.80
N ARG A 16 6.16 2.24 8.33
CA ARG A 16 6.71 3.59 8.32
C ARG A 16 6.93 4.09 6.89
N GLN A 17 7.63 3.32 6.06
CA GLN A 17 7.91 3.68 4.67
C GLN A 17 6.63 3.93 3.85
N LEU A 18 5.64 3.03 3.97
CA LEU A 18 4.35 3.19 3.29
C LEU A 18 3.59 4.43 3.77
N ARG A 19 3.63 4.79 5.06
CA ARG A 19 3.00 6.03 5.52
C ARG A 19 3.61 7.27 4.89
N HIS A 20 4.93 7.30 4.74
CA HIS A 20 5.60 8.41 4.06
C HIS A 20 5.16 8.50 2.59
N LEU A 21 5.22 7.38 1.86
CA LEU A 21 4.79 7.34 0.47
C LEU A 21 3.32 7.75 0.29
N VAL A 22 2.44 7.21 1.13
CA VAL A 22 1.00 7.49 1.09
C VAL A 22 0.72 8.98 1.30
N ARG A 23 1.44 9.67 2.20
CA ARG A 23 1.20 11.08 2.50
C ARG A 23 1.27 11.97 1.25
N GLU A 24 2.19 11.68 0.34
CA GLU A 24 2.35 12.40 -0.93
C GLU A 24 1.22 12.10 -1.92
N ARG A 25 0.55 10.95 -1.77
CA ARG A 25 -0.46 10.42 -2.71
C ARG A 25 -1.89 10.53 -2.20
N LEU A 26 -2.10 10.99 -0.97
CA LEU A 26 -3.46 11.24 -0.45
C LEU A 26 -4.18 12.33 -1.26
N ALA A 27 -3.45 13.32 -1.76
CA ALA A 27 -4.00 14.42 -2.54
C ALA A 27 -4.61 14.00 -3.90
N VAL A 28 -4.26 12.82 -4.43
CA VAL A 28 -4.83 12.33 -5.70
C VAL A 28 -6.10 11.49 -5.51
N LEU A 29 -6.51 11.25 -4.26
CA LEU A 29 -7.73 10.53 -3.95
C LEU A 29 -8.90 11.52 -3.81
N PRO A 30 -10.12 11.17 -4.27
CA PRO A 30 -11.30 11.97 -4.03
C PRO A 30 -11.54 12.22 -2.54
N GLU A 31 -12.05 13.39 -2.19
CA GLU A 31 -12.41 13.71 -0.82
C GLU A 31 -13.42 12.69 -0.24
N GLY A 32 -13.30 12.41 1.05
CA GLY A 32 -14.10 11.38 1.73
C GLY A 32 -13.65 9.93 1.47
N SER A 33 -12.61 9.70 0.66
CA SER A 33 -12.06 8.36 0.42
C SER A 33 -11.32 7.80 1.65
N THR A 34 -11.51 6.51 1.92
CA THR A 34 -10.71 5.77 2.92
C THR A 34 -9.74 4.80 2.22
N LEU A 35 -8.43 5.04 2.35
CA LEU A 35 -7.40 4.18 1.77
C LEU A 35 -6.89 3.15 2.78
N VAL A 36 -7.04 1.86 2.45
CA VAL A 36 -6.44 0.75 3.22
C VAL A 36 -5.32 0.10 2.42
N VAL A 37 -4.10 0.17 2.95
CA VAL A 37 -2.93 -0.46 2.32
C VAL A 37 -2.57 -1.76 3.03
N ARG A 38 -2.57 -2.88 2.28
CA ARG A 38 -2.13 -4.20 2.77
C ARG A 38 -0.77 -4.55 2.16
N ALA A 39 0.25 -4.60 3.01
CA ALA A 39 1.54 -5.18 2.60
C ALA A 39 1.44 -6.70 2.48
N LEU A 40 1.89 -7.22 1.34
CA LEU A 40 2.09 -8.65 1.07
C LEU A 40 3.48 -9.10 1.56
N PRO A 41 3.75 -10.41 1.72
CA PRO A 41 5.05 -10.90 2.19
C PRO A 41 6.26 -10.34 1.43
N ALA A 42 6.14 -10.15 0.11
CA ALA A 42 7.20 -9.57 -0.73
C ALA A 42 7.64 -8.15 -0.30
N ALA A 43 6.79 -7.40 0.40
CA ALA A 43 7.12 -6.06 0.89
C ALA A 43 8.22 -6.06 1.97
N ALA A 44 8.51 -7.20 2.59
CA ALA A 44 9.50 -7.31 3.67
C ALA A 44 10.92 -6.94 3.23
N GLY A 45 11.29 -7.30 2.00
CA GLY A 45 12.62 -7.04 1.41
C GLY A 45 12.62 -5.99 0.31
N ALA A 46 11.46 -5.40 0.00
CA ALA A 46 11.36 -4.42 -1.08
C ALA A 46 12.10 -3.12 -0.74
N SER A 47 12.78 -2.55 -1.73
CA SER A 47 13.38 -1.23 -1.61
C SER A 47 12.29 -0.15 -1.47
N TYR A 48 12.65 1.01 -0.94
CA TYR A 48 11.71 2.13 -0.82
C TYR A 48 11.13 2.54 -2.19
N ALA A 49 11.97 2.62 -3.22
CA ALA A 49 11.55 2.91 -4.58
C ALA A 49 10.57 1.84 -5.12
N ARG A 50 10.83 0.55 -4.83
CA ARG A 50 9.93 -0.52 -5.24
C ARG A 50 8.58 -0.44 -4.53
N LEU A 51 8.57 -0.17 -3.23
CA LEU A 51 7.34 0.06 -2.46
C LEU A 51 6.54 1.25 -3.01
N GLY A 52 7.22 2.31 -3.46
CA GLY A 52 6.59 3.44 -4.12
C GLY A 52 5.91 3.05 -5.42
N ALA A 53 6.64 2.39 -6.31
CA ALA A 53 6.09 1.92 -7.60
C ALA A 53 4.90 0.97 -7.42
N ASP A 54 4.99 0.01 -6.49
CA ASP A 54 3.91 -0.92 -6.19
C ASP A 54 2.68 -0.20 -5.59
N LEU A 55 2.91 0.82 -4.75
CA LEU A 55 1.83 1.65 -4.21
C LEU A 55 1.14 2.46 -5.31
N ASP A 56 1.90 3.08 -6.21
CA ASP A 56 1.37 3.88 -7.31
C ASP A 56 0.50 3.03 -8.24
N ALA A 57 0.96 1.83 -8.59
CA ALA A 57 0.17 0.87 -9.36
C ALA A 57 -1.11 0.45 -8.62
N ALA A 58 -1.04 0.20 -7.31
CA ALA A 58 -2.20 -0.17 -6.51
C ALA A 58 -3.22 0.97 -6.38
N VAL A 59 -2.79 2.22 -6.21
CA VAL A 59 -3.66 3.40 -6.16
C VAL A 59 -4.34 3.63 -7.50
N ALA A 60 -3.60 3.53 -8.61
CA ALA A 60 -4.18 3.63 -9.95
C ALA A 60 -5.26 2.56 -10.16
N SER A 61 -4.99 1.31 -9.78
CA SER A 61 -5.97 0.22 -9.86
C SER A 61 -7.18 0.43 -8.94
N ALA A 62 -6.98 0.95 -7.73
CA ALA A 62 -8.07 1.18 -6.77
C ALA A 62 -9.04 2.29 -7.22
N ARG A 63 -8.57 3.25 -8.03
CA ARG A 63 -9.39 4.31 -8.61
C ARG A 63 -10.25 3.83 -9.78
N MET A 64 -9.90 2.69 -10.39
CA MET A 64 -10.74 2.11 -11.42
C MET A 64 -12.02 1.57 -10.77
N PRO A 65 -13.20 1.81 -11.36
CA PRO A 65 -14.43 1.19 -10.91
C PRO A 65 -14.20 -0.32 -10.90
N ARG A 66 -14.25 -0.93 -9.71
CA ARG A 66 -14.27 -2.39 -9.62
C ARG A 66 -15.59 -2.82 -10.24
N SER A 67 -15.58 -3.17 -11.53
CA SER A 67 -16.64 -4.01 -12.09
C SER A 67 -16.78 -5.16 -11.10
N ARG A 68 -18.00 -5.40 -10.62
CA ARG A 68 -18.31 -6.37 -9.56
C ARG A 68 -17.73 -7.73 -9.98
N ARG A 69 -16.49 -8.00 -9.59
CA ARG A 69 -15.93 -9.35 -9.56
C ARG A 69 -16.54 -9.96 -8.31
N SER A 70 -17.79 -10.37 -8.47
CA SER A 70 -18.54 -11.19 -7.54
C SER A 70 -17.68 -12.39 -7.17
N ARG A 71 -17.61 -12.64 -5.87
CA ARG A 71 -17.19 -13.93 -5.33
C ARG A 71 -18.16 -15.02 -5.75
#